data_AF-A0A4P7ZX13-F1
#
_entry.id   AF-A0A4P7ZX13-F1
#
_cell.length_a   1.000
_cell.length_b   1.000
_cell.length_c   1.000
_cell.angle_alpha   90.00
_cell.angle_beta   90.00
_cell.angle_gamma   90.00
#
_symmetry.space_group_name_H-M   'P 1'
#
loop_
_entity.id
_entity.type
_entity.pdbx_description
1 polymer ?
#
loop_
_entity_poly.entity_id
_entity_poly.type
_entity_poly.pdbx_seq_one_letter_code
_entity_poly.pdbx_strand_id
1 'polypeptide(L)'
;MDNGPEFIANALQEWCTASGCSTAYIPPGSPWENPFVESFNSRFRDEFLNIEMFTSVQEARLLAEQHRLEYNTYRPHSALQGRTPLEVIQQWKAA
;
A
#
# COMPACT_ATOMS: atom_id res chain seq x y z
N MET A 1 -6.53 -4.92 9.09
CA MET A 1 -7.03 -3.56 8.78
C MET A 1 -7.04 -2.79 10.07
N ASP A 2 -6.49 -1.58 10.07
CA ASP A 2 -6.54 -0.72 11.25
C ASP A 2 -8.00 -0.33 11.57
N ASN A 3 -8.25 0.07 12.81
CA ASN A 3 -9.56 0.43 13.33
C ASN A 3 -9.90 1.92 13.07
N GLY A 4 -9.32 2.51 12.03
CA GLY A 4 -9.68 3.85 11.57
C GLY A 4 -11.17 3.92 11.20
N PRO A 5 -11.85 5.05 11.48
CA PRO A 5 -13.28 5.18 11.20
C PRO A 5 -13.64 4.95 9.72
N GLU A 6 -12.73 5.28 8.80
CA GLU A 6 -12.83 5.01 7.36
C GLU A 6 -12.85 3.50 7.02
N PHE A 7 -12.28 2.67 7.89
CA PHE A 7 -12.12 1.22 7.70
C PHE A 7 -13.18 0.38 8.44
N ILE A 8 -13.86 0.97 9.42
CA ILE A 8 -14.98 0.34 10.14
C ILE A 8 -16.33 0.73 9.54
N ALA A 9 -16.37 1.71 8.64
CA ALA A 9 -17.58 2.19 7.99
C ALA A 9 -18.41 1.05 7.37
N ASN A 10 -19.73 1.07 7.60
CA ASN A 10 -20.66 0.04 7.10
C ASN A 10 -20.61 -0.11 5.57
N ALA A 11 -20.45 1.01 4.85
CA ALA A 11 -20.32 1.00 3.39
C ALA A 11 -19.12 0.15 2.89
N LEU A 12 -18.01 0.13 3.64
CA LEU A 12 -16.85 -0.70 3.30
C LEU A 12 -17.14 -2.19 3.56
N GLN A 13 -17.79 -2.50 4.67
CA GLN A 13 -18.18 -3.88 5.01
C GLN A 13 -19.17 -4.46 3.98
N GLU A 14 -20.15 -3.67 3.57
CA GLU A 14 -21.10 -4.00 2.51
C GLU A 14 -20.38 -4.27 1.18
N TRP A 15 -19.44 -3.41 0.80
CA TRP A 15 -18.66 -3.58 -0.42
C TRP A 15 -17.77 -4.83 -0.38
N CYS A 16 -17.09 -5.09 0.74
CA CYS A 16 -16.28 -6.30 0.92
C CYS A 16 -17.14 -7.56 0.74
N THR A 17 -18.30 -7.59 1.41
CA THR A 17 -19.25 -8.70 1.33
C THR A 17 -19.73 -8.91 -0.11
N ALA A 18 -20.12 -7.84 -0.80
CA ALA A 18 -20.54 -7.89 -2.20
C ALA A 18 -19.42 -8.35 -3.15
N SER A 19 -18.17 -8.06 -2.81
CA SER A 19 -16.97 -8.46 -3.57
C SER A 19 -16.48 -9.87 -3.23
N GLY A 20 -17.17 -10.60 -2.34
CA GLY A 20 -16.77 -11.94 -1.90
C GLY A 20 -15.55 -11.95 -0.96
N CYS A 21 -15.26 -10.84 -0.32
CA CYS A 21 -14.14 -10.67 0.61
C CYS A 21 -14.63 -10.37 2.03
N SER A 22 -13.83 -10.70 3.04
CA SER A 22 -14.10 -10.38 4.44
C SER A 22 -13.11 -9.35 4.98
N THR A 23 -13.55 -8.48 5.87
CA THR A 23 -12.67 -7.58 6.62
C THR A 23 -11.97 -8.33 7.77
N ALA A 24 -10.65 -8.22 7.86
CA ALA A 24 -9.87 -8.68 9.00
C ALA A 24 -9.33 -7.47 9.78
N TYR A 25 -9.89 -7.21 10.96
CA TYR A 25 -9.47 -6.10 11.82
C TYR A 25 -8.32 -6.52 12.73
N ILE A 26 -7.39 -5.61 12.96
CA ILE A 26 -6.29 -5.80 13.92
C ILE A 26 -6.86 -5.66 15.33
N PRO A 27 -6.59 -6.60 16.27
CA PRO A 27 -7.04 -6.47 17.64
C PRO A 27 -6.50 -5.18 18.31
N PRO A 28 -7.30 -4.53 19.16
CA PRO A 28 -6.81 -3.40 19.95
C PRO A 28 -5.56 -3.77 20.74
N GLY A 29 -4.50 -2.94 20.65
CA GLY A 29 -3.24 -3.19 21.34
C GLY A 29 -2.28 -4.13 20.62
N SER A 30 -2.51 -4.45 19.33
CA SER A 30 -1.65 -5.32 18.51
C SER A 30 -0.96 -4.58 17.34
N PRO A 31 -0.14 -3.53 17.60
CA PRO A 31 0.50 -2.75 16.53
C PRO A 31 1.46 -3.57 15.64
N TRP A 32 1.99 -4.69 16.14
CA TRP A 32 2.86 -5.59 15.39
C TRP A 32 2.16 -6.36 14.26
N GLU A 33 0.84 -6.23 14.10
CA GLU A 33 0.11 -6.82 12.98
C GLU A 33 0.00 -5.88 11.76
N ASN A 34 0.41 -4.62 11.88
CA ASN A 34 0.46 -3.65 10.77
C ASN A 34 1.85 -3.24 10.23
N PRO A 35 2.98 -3.91 10.54
CA PRO A 35 4.31 -3.33 10.37
C PRO A 35 4.67 -3.11 8.89
N PHE A 36 4.13 -3.92 7.99
CA PHE A 36 4.41 -3.80 6.56
C PHE A 36 3.76 -2.55 5.95
N VAL A 37 2.50 -2.29 6.27
CA VAL A 37 1.77 -1.12 5.76
C VAL A 37 2.34 0.16 6.36
N GLU A 38 2.69 0.15 7.65
CA GLU A 38 3.35 1.28 8.31
C GLU A 38 4.72 1.58 7.70
N SER A 39 5.54 0.54 7.50
CA SER A 39 6.85 0.70 6.86
C SER A 39 6.72 1.25 5.44
N PHE A 40 5.76 0.75 4.65
CA PHE A 40 5.48 1.27 3.31
C PHE A 40 5.07 2.75 3.36
N ASN A 41 4.10 3.11 4.21
CA ASN A 41 3.59 4.47 4.31
C ASN A 41 4.67 5.46 4.77
N SER A 42 5.56 5.05 5.69
CA SER A 42 6.71 5.87 6.09
C SER A 42 7.63 6.14 4.90
N ARG A 43 7.99 5.10 4.14
CA ARG A 43 8.88 5.26 2.97
C ARG A 43 8.24 6.09 1.88
N PHE A 44 6.96 5.85 1.57
CA PHE A 44 6.22 6.66 0.59
C PHE A 44 6.17 8.13 1.01
N ARG A 45 6.06 8.41 2.31
CA ARG A 45 6.12 9.78 2.81
C ARG A 45 7.51 10.38 2.62
N ASP A 46 8.55 9.69 3.06
CA ASP A 46 9.92 10.19 3.05
C ASP A 46 10.50 10.33 1.63
N GLU A 47 10.15 9.41 0.73
CA GLU A 47 10.74 9.28 -0.60
C GLU A 47 9.87 9.86 -1.71
N PHE A 48 8.64 10.29 -1.43
CA PHE A 48 7.76 10.91 -2.42
C PHE A 48 7.06 12.15 -1.85
N LEU A 49 6.19 11.98 -0.86
CA LEU A 49 5.33 13.09 -0.41
C LEU A 49 6.10 14.28 0.18
N ASN A 50 7.23 14.03 0.86
CA ASN A 50 8.04 15.06 1.50
C ASN A 50 9.01 15.76 0.54
N ILE A 51 9.30 15.16 -0.62
CA ILE A 51 10.29 15.69 -1.58
C ILE A 51 9.64 16.36 -2.79
N GLU A 52 8.39 16.01 -3.11
CA GLU A 52 7.64 16.57 -4.22
C GLU A 52 6.85 17.81 -3.80
N MET A 53 6.79 18.80 -4.70
CA MET A 53 5.90 19.96 -4.56
C MET A 53 4.78 19.84 -5.60
N PHE A 54 3.54 19.76 -5.14
CA PHE A 54 2.37 19.64 -6.02
C PHE A 54 1.73 21.01 -6.25
N THR A 55 1.49 21.34 -7.52
CA THR A 55 0.78 22.56 -7.93
C THR A 55 -0.72 22.30 -8.17
N SER A 56 -1.12 21.04 -8.34
CA SER A 56 -2.52 20.63 -8.49
C SER A 56 -2.77 19.18 -8.07
N VAL A 57 -4.03 18.84 -7.79
CA VAL A 57 -4.44 17.44 -7.51
C VAL A 57 -4.19 16.53 -8.72
N GLN A 58 -4.34 17.06 -9.93
CA GLN A 58 -4.11 16.30 -11.17
C GLN A 58 -2.64 15.92 -11.31
N GLU A 59 -1.73 16.87 -11.05
CA GLU A 59 -0.30 16.63 -11.03
C GLU A 59 0.09 15.63 -9.93
N ALA A 60 -0.44 15.79 -8.71
CA ALA A 60 -0.20 14.85 -7.62
C ALA A 60 -0.58 13.41 -7.99
N ARG A 61 -1.72 13.22 -8.67
CA ARG A 61 -2.14 11.89 -9.17
C ARG A 61 -1.19 11.33 -10.21
N LEU A 62 -0.74 12.16 -11.16
CA LEU A 62 0.19 11.73 -12.20
C LEU A 62 1.53 11.29 -11.62
N LEU A 63 2.10 12.13 -10.74
CA LEU A 63 3.38 11.84 -10.08
C LEU A 63 3.28 10.62 -9.16
N ALA A 64 2.16 10.46 -8.44
CA ALA A 64 1.92 9.30 -7.60
C ALA A 64 1.85 8.00 -8.42
N GLU A 65 1.20 8.02 -9.59
CA GLU A 65 1.17 6.86 -10.49
C GLU A 65 2.55 6.53 -11.05
N GLN A 66 3.33 7.55 -11.41
CA GLN A 66 4.72 7.35 -11.85
C GLN A 66 5.56 6.73 -10.73
N HIS A 67 5.48 7.25 -9.51
CA HIS A 67 6.17 6.69 -8.35
C HIS A 67 5.73 5.25 -8.07
N ARG A 68 4.43 4.95 -8.17
CA ARG A 68 3.88 3.59 -8.00
C ARG A 68 4.45 2.62 -9.03
N LEU A 69 4.58 3.04 -10.29
CA LEU A 69 5.19 2.21 -11.34
C LEU A 69 6.68 1.98 -11.03
N GLU A 70 7.44 3.03 -10.74
CA GLU A 70 8.85 2.93 -10.37
C GLU A 70 9.07 1.95 -9.21
N TYR A 71 8.35 2.13 -8.11
CA TYR A 71 8.45 1.31 -6.91
C TYR A 71 8.17 -0.17 -7.19
N ASN A 72 7.17 -0.46 -8.02
CA ASN A 72 6.69 -1.83 -8.25
C ASN A 72 7.42 -2.58 -9.37
N THR A 73 7.96 -1.87 -10.37
CA THR A 73 8.46 -2.53 -11.60
C THR A 73 9.92 -2.25 -11.92
N TYR A 74 10.54 -1.22 -11.35
CA TYR A 74 11.91 -0.85 -11.65
C TYR A 74 12.83 -0.88 -10.43
N ARG A 75 12.30 -0.53 -9.25
CA ARG A 75 13.11 -0.41 -8.03
C ARG A 75 13.38 -1.77 -7.38
N PRO A 76 14.65 -2.18 -7.22
CA PRO A 76 15.01 -3.37 -6.45
C PRO A 76 14.88 -3.11 -4.94
N HIS A 77 14.35 -4.08 -4.20
CA HIS A 77 14.18 -3.97 -2.75
C HIS A 77 15.07 -4.98 -2.02
N SER A 78 15.84 -4.51 -1.03
CA SER A 78 16.72 -5.38 -0.23
C SER A 78 15.94 -6.47 0.51
N ALA A 79 14.76 -6.16 1.04
CA ALA A 79 13.86 -7.12 1.67
C ALA A 79 13.38 -8.22 0.69
N LEU A 80 13.43 -7.97 -0.61
CA LEU A 80 13.06 -8.90 -1.68
C LEU A 80 14.28 -9.52 -2.37
N GLN A 81 15.45 -9.47 -1.72
CA GLN A 81 16.73 -9.97 -2.26
C GLN A 81 17.15 -9.25 -3.55
N GLY A 82 16.87 -7.94 -3.64
CA GLY A 82 17.23 -7.12 -4.80
C GLY A 82 16.26 -7.24 -5.97
N ARG A 83 15.08 -7.84 -5.77
CA ARG A 83 14.03 -7.94 -6.78
C ARG A 83 12.97 -6.85 -6.60
N THR A 84 12.23 -6.59 -7.67
CA THR A 84 11.05 -5.72 -7.67
C THR A 84 9.83 -6.47 -7.11
N PRO A 85 8.82 -5.76 -6.59
CA PRO A 85 7.57 -6.37 -6.17
C PRO A 85 6.87 -7.13 -7.31
N LEU A 86 6.94 -6.63 -8.54
CA LEU A 86 6.37 -7.29 -9.71
C LEU A 86 7.01 -8.65 -9.97
N GLU A 87 8.35 -8.74 -9.95
CA GLU A 87 9.06 -10.02 -10.14
C GLU A 87 8.67 -11.05 -9.07
N VAL A 88 8.55 -10.62 -7.81
CA VAL A 88 8.14 -11.50 -6.71
C VAL A 88 6.71 -12.01 -6.91
N ILE A 89 5.78 -11.14 -7.30
CA ILE A 89 4.39 -11.53 -7.57
C ILE A 89 4.29 -12.46 -8.79
N GLN A 90 5.06 -12.20 -9.85
CA GLN A 90 5.10 -13.06 -11.03
C GLN A 90 5.60 -14.46 -10.69
N GLN A 91 6.65 -14.57 -9.87
CA GLN A 91 7.14 -15.85 -9.39
C GLN A 91 6.10 -16.56 -8.52
N TRP A 92 5.46 -15.85 -7.59
CA TRP A 92 4.46 -16.43 -6.71
C TRP A 92 3.23 -16.96 -7.47
N LYS A 93 2.80 -16.27 -8.53
CA LYS A 93 1.69 -16.72 -9.39
C LYS A 93 2.05 -17.91 -10.28
N ALA A 94 3.33 -18.13 -10.52
CA ALA A 94 3.82 -19.25 -11.34
C ALA A 94 4.07 -20.53 -10.53
N ALA A 95 3.99 -20.45 -9.20
CA ALA A 95 4.08 -21.57 -8.26
C ALA A 95 2.70 -22.12 -7.94
#